data_AF-A0A831RIC9-F1
#
_entry.id   AF-A0A831RIC9-F1
#
_cell.length_a   1.000
_cell.length_b   1.000
_cell.length_c   1.000
_cell.angle_alpha   90.00
_cell.angle_beta   90.00
_cell.angle_gamma   90.00
#
_symmetry.space_group_name_H-M   'P 1'
#
loop_
_entity.id
_entity.type
_entity.pdbx_description
1 polymer ?
#
loop_
_entity_poly.entity_id
_entity_poly.type
_entity_poly.pdbx_seq_one_letter_code
_entity_poly.pdbx_strand_id
1 'polypeptide(L)'
;GYGTWLHGEAVAAGLCMAARLSARQGWLAEAAVERIEALVRRARLPVVPPAGIDPSRLRERMAVDKKARDGRLRLVLLRGIGRAVLTDGFDEAALAAVLEDGAAAAAAGAGA
;
A
#
# COMPACT_ATOMS: atom_id res chain seq x y z
N GLY A 1 -5.17 15.80 10.30
CA GLY A 1 -5.51 14.47 10.82
C GLY A 1 -6.65 13.92 9.99
N TYR A 2 -6.52 12.69 9.50
CA TYR A 2 -7.55 12.07 8.67
C TYR A 2 -8.63 11.46 9.58
N GLY A 3 -9.82 12.05 9.57
CA GLY A 3 -10.90 11.84 10.55
C GLY A 3 -11.59 10.47 10.53
N THR A 4 -10.85 9.38 10.38
CA THR A 4 -11.39 8.02 10.57
C THR A 4 -10.31 6.98 10.90
N TRP A 5 -9.03 7.22 10.58
CA TRP A 5 -7.92 6.30 10.86
C TRP A 5 -6.85 6.96 11.71
N LEU A 6 -6.32 6.20 12.67
CA LEU A 6 -5.08 6.52 13.36
C LEU A 6 -3.91 6.42 12.38
N HIS A 7 -2.86 7.20 12.61
CA HIS A 7 -1.68 7.20 11.73
C HIS A 7 -1.10 5.78 11.53
N GLY A 8 -1.06 4.98 12.60
CA GLY A 8 -0.56 3.60 12.55
C GLY A 8 -1.39 2.67 11.67
N GLU A 9 -2.71 2.87 11.60
CA GLU A 9 -3.59 2.09 10.72
C GLU A 9 -3.29 2.39 9.25
N ALA A 10 -3.14 3.69 8.92
CA ALA A 10 -2.78 4.14 7.57
C ALA A 10 -1.43 3.57 7.12
N VAL A 11 -0.44 3.57 8.02
CA VAL A 11 0.88 3.01 7.75
C VAL A 11 0.80 1.50 7.55
N ALA A 12 -0.02 0.78 8.33
CA ALA A 12 -0.16 -0.67 8.23
C ALA A 12 -0.73 -1.13 6.88
N ALA A 13 -1.85 -0.54 6.44
CA ALA A 13 -2.42 -0.89 5.14
C ALA A 13 -1.52 -0.41 3.98
N GLY A 14 -0.87 0.74 4.14
CA GLY A 14 0.15 1.23 3.20
C GLY A 14 1.31 0.24 3.03
N LEU A 15 1.79 -0.34 4.12
CA LEU A 15 2.83 -1.37 4.10
C LEU A 15 2.38 -2.63 3.35
N CYS A 16 1.16 -3.10 3.59
CA CYS A 16 0.60 -4.26 2.87
C CYS A 16 0.45 -3.98 1.37
N MET A 17 -0.03 -2.78 0.99
CA MET A 17 -0.09 -2.37 -0.41
C MET A 17 1.30 -2.29 -1.06
N ALA A 18 2.29 -1.72 -0.36
CA ALA A 18 3.67 -1.67 -0.85
C ALA A 18 4.29 -3.06 -1.02
N ALA A 19 3.99 -4.00 -0.11
CA ALA A 19 4.43 -5.39 -0.22
C ALA A 19 3.82 -6.10 -1.45
N ARG A 20 2.51 -5.92 -1.68
CA ARG A 20 1.81 -6.46 -2.86
C ARG A 20 2.37 -5.87 -4.16
N LEU A 21 2.62 -4.56 -4.21
CA LEU A 21 3.26 -3.93 -5.37
C LEU A 21 4.67 -4.51 -5.58
N SER A 22 5.45 -4.67 -4.52
CA SER A 22 6.79 -5.26 -4.60
C SER A 22 6.77 -6.69 -5.14
N ALA A 23 5.76 -7.48 -4.80
CA ALA A 23 5.57 -8.82 -5.35
C ALA A 23 5.18 -8.81 -6.83
N ARG A 24 4.27 -7.91 -7.23
CA ARG A 24 3.92 -7.70 -8.65
C ARG A 24 5.12 -7.26 -9.49
N GLN A 25 6.05 -6.49 -8.91
CA GLN A 25 7.32 -6.14 -9.55
C GLN A 25 8.34 -7.29 -9.61
N GLY A 26 8.04 -8.45 -9.00
CA GLY A 26 8.98 -9.56 -8.88
C GLY A 26 10.12 -9.34 -7.87
N TRP A 27 10.01 -8.32 -7.01
CA TRP A 27 11.04 -7.97 -6.02
C TRP A 27 10.83 -8.64 -4.67
N LEU A 28 9.63 -9.17 -4.43
CA LEU A 28 9.25 -9.84 -3.21
C LEU A 28 8.52 -11.14 -3.56
N ALA A 29 8.82 -12.22 -2.84
CA ALA A 29 8.08 -13.48 -3.00
C ALA A 29 6.70 -13.39 -2.35
N GLU A 30 5.71 -14.09 -2.91
CA GLU A 30 4.34 -14.09 -2.37
C GLU A 30 4.28 -14.55 -0.91
N ALA A 31 5.05 -15.60 -0.56
CA ALA A 31 5.17 -16.07 0.83
C ALA A 31 5.69 -14.97 1.79
N ALA A 32 6.47 -14.01 1.30
CA ALA A 32 6.91 -12.88 2.11
C ALA A 32 5.81 -11.83 2.27
N VAL A 33 4.95 -11.61 1.26
CA VAL A 33 3.74 -10.77 1.37
C VAL A 33 2.81 -11.36 2.43
N GLU A 34 2.48 -12.64 2.34
CA GLU A 34 1.63 -13.34 3.30
C GLU A 34 2.15 -13.21 4.72
N ARG A 35 3.46 -13.36 4.91
CA ARG A 35 4.12 -13.21 6.22
C ARG A 35 4.02 -11.79 6.77
N ILE A 36 4.14 -10.77 5.92
CA ILE A 36 3.95 -9.37 6.32
C ILE A 36 2.50 -9.13 6.74
N GLU A 37 1.53 -9.56 5.93
CA GLU A 37 0.11 -9.40 6.26
C GLU A 37 -0.27 -10.14 7.55
N ALA A 38 0.22 -11.37 7.74
CA ALA A 38 -0.01 -12.13 8.96
C ALA A 38 0.53 -11.40 10.20
N LEU A 39 1.69 -10.76 10.10
CA LEU A 39 2.24 -9.96 11.20
C LEU A 39 1.37 -8.74 11.50
N VAL A 40 0.93 -8.02 10.47
CA VAL A 40 0.05 -6.84 10.62
C VAL A 40 -1.29 -7.22 11.25
N ARG A 41 -1.91 -8.33 10.80
CA ARG A 41 -3.13 -8.88 11.43
C ARG A 41 -2.91 -9.23 12.90
N ARG A 42 -1.77 -9.85 13.24
CA ARG A 42 -1.42 -10.19 14.64
C ARG A 42 -1.24 -8.94 15.52
N ALA A 43 -0.81 -7.83 14.94
CA ALA A 43 -0.74 -6.54 15.62
C ALA A 43 -2.10 -5.85 15.75
N ARG A 44 -3.19 -6.48 15.30
CA ARG A 44 -4.55 -5.93 15.24
C ARG A 44 -4.65 -4.65 14.41
N LEU A 45 -3.83 -4.56 13.37
CA LEU A 45 -3.83 -3.46 12.42
C LEU A 45 -4.48 -3.87 11.11
N PRO A 46 -5.06 -2.92 10.37
CA PRO A 46 -5.69 -3.21 9.08
C PRO A 46 -4.64 -3.54 8.01
N VAL A 47 -4.95 -4.54 7.19
CA VAL A 47 -4.13 -4.96 6.03
C VAL A 47 -4.66 -4.43 4.69
N VAL A 48 -5.87 -3.85 4.70
CA VAL A 48 -6.54 -3.25 3.55
C VAL A 48 -7.03 -1.86 3.95
N PRO A 49 -7.13 -0.91 3.01
CA PRO A 49 -7.73 0.39 3.30
C PRO A 49 -9.20 0.26 3.76
N PRO A 50 -9.79 1.31 4.36
CA PRO A 50 -11.21 1.30 4.75
C PRO A 50 -12.14 1.33 3.54
N ALA A 51 -13.34 0.76 3.71
CA ALA A 51 -14.36 0.73 2.66
C ALA A 51 -14.76 2.15 2.22
N GLY A 52 -15.05 2.31 0.93
CA GLY A 52 -15.45 3.61 0.36
C GLY A 52 -14.31 4.59 0.13
N ILE A 53 -13.04 4.17 0.29
CA ILE A 53 -11.92 4.94 -0.24
C ILE A 53 -11.89 4.84 -1.77
N ASP A 54 -11.84 6.01 -2.40
CA ASP A 54 -11.64 6.15 -3.84
C ASP A 54 -10.14 5.94 -4.19
N PRO A 55 -9.80 4.95 -5.04
CA PRO A 55 -8.43 4.74 -5.53
C PRO A 55 -7.79 5.99 -6.13
N SER A 56 -8.59 6.80 -6.84
CA SER A 56 -8.17 8.04 -7.48
C SER A 56 -7.73 9.05 -6.42
N ARG A 57 -8.46 9.12 -5.30
CA ARG A 57 -8.14 10.01 -4.18
C ARG A 57 -6.89 9.56 -3.41
N LEU A 58 -6.64 8.25 -3.33
CA LEU A 58 -5.37 7.71 -2.83
C LEU A 58 -4.21 8.17 -3.72
N ARG A 59 -4.35 8.00 -5.04
CA ARG A 59 -3.36 8.42 -6.03
C ARG A 59 -3.10 9.92 -6.01
N GLU A 60 -4.14 10.74 -5.92
CA GLU A 60 -4.03 12.20 -5.78
C GLU A 60 -3.27 12.59 -4.52
N ARG A 61 -3.55 11.94 -3.37
CA ARG A 61 -2.83 12.23 -2.12
C ARG A 61 -1.36 11.84 -2.19
N MET A 62 -1.04 10.71 -2.82
CA MET A 62 0.34 10.32 -3.12
C MET A 62 1.02 11.35 -4.04
N ALA A 63 0.27 11.93 -4.98
CA ALA A 63 0.72 12.99 -5.87
C ALA A 63 0.79 14.39 -5.23
N VAL A 64 0.29 14.60 -4.00
CA VAL A 64 0.44 15.87 -3.26
C VAL A 64 1.70 15.87 -2.39
N ASP A 65 2.21 14.71 -1.99
CA ASP A 65 3.54 14.54 -1.36
C ASP A 65 4.70 14.96 -2.30
N LYS A 66 4.37 15.21 -3.57
CA LYS A 66 5.16 15.74 -4.71
C LYS A 66 5.98 17.02 -4.46
N LYS A 67 5.99 17.61 -3.27
CA LYS A 67 6.88 18.76 -2.98
C LYS A 67 8.37 18.40 -2.90
N ALA A 68 8.77 17.13 -3.03
CA ALA A 68 10.16 16.71 -2.90
C ALA A 68 10.77 16.08 -4.18
N ARG A 69 11.33 16.96 -5.04
CA ARG A 69 12.26 16.73 -6.17
C ARG A 69 11.66 16.07 -7.43
N ASP A 70 11.68 16.84 -8.52
CA ASP A 70 11.52 16.43 -9.94
C ASP A 70 10.18 15.84 -10.39
N GLY A 71 9.13 15.93 -9.57
CA GLY A 71 7.76 15.66 -10.02
C GLY A 71 7.42 14.18 -10.26
N ARG A 72 8.33 13.26 -9.93
CA ARG A 72 8.13 11.81 -10.00
C ARG A 72 7.72 11.23 -8.65
N LEU A 73 6.73 10.34 -8.65
CA LEU A 73 6.30 9.63 -7.46
C LEU A 73 7.39 8.63 -7.04
N ARG A 74 7.86 8.75 -5.79
CA ARG A 74 8.81 7.79 -5.20
C ARG A 74 8.13 7.03 -4.09
N LEU A 75 8.21 5.71 -4.16
CA LEU A 75 7.65 4.80 -3.18
C LEU A 75 8.75 4.04 -2.46
N VAL A 76 8.51 3.73 -1.19
CA VAL A 76 9.32 2.77 -0.45
C VAL A 76 8.79 1.38 -0.76
N LEU A 77 9.55 0.60 -1.52
CA LEU A 77 9.21 -0.77 -1.91
C LEU A 77 10.22 -1.77 -1.31
N LEU A 78 9.86 -3.05 -1.32
CA LEU A 78 10.63 -4.12 -0.70
C LEU A 78 11.36 -4.95 -1.77
N ARG A 79 12.64 -5.26 -1.51
CA ARG A 79 13.45 -6.24 -2.27
C ARG A 79 13.73 -7.50 -1.43
N GLY A 80 12.81 -7.81 -0.53
CA GLY A 80 12.95 -8.84 0.51
C GLY A 80 12.66 -8.29 1.91
N ILE A 81 12.37 -9.19 2.84
CA ILE A 81 12.15 -8.83 4.25
C ILE A 81 13.46 -8.26 4.82
N GLY A 82 13.37 -7.06 5.41
CA GLY A 82 14.53 -6.32 5.92
C GLY A 82 15.30 -5.51 4.87
N ARG A 83 14.85 -5.49 3.60
CA ARG A 83 15.46 -4.70 2.51
C ARG A 83 14.43 -3.83 1.82
N ALA A 84 14.45 -2.54 2.12
CA ALA A 84 13.60 -1.54 1.47
C ALA A 84 14.42 -0.63 0.54
N VAL A 85 13.78 -0.13 -0.52
CA VAL A 85 14.36 0.81 -1.47
C VAL A 85 13.37 1.94 -1.75
N LEU A 86 13.87 3.18 -1.77
CA LEU A 86 13.12 4.32 -2.27
C LEU A 86 13.31 4.39 -3.79
N THR A 87 12.23 4.26 -4.57
CA THR A 87 12.31 4.15 -6.03
C THR A 87 11.12 4.81 -6.73
N ASP A 88 11.35 5.31 -7.93
CA ASP A 88 10.36 5.71 -8.93
C ASP A 88 10.27 4.69 -10.10
N GLY A 89 10.99 3.57 -9.99
CA GLY A 89 11.11 2.54 -11.04
C GLY A 89 10.16 1.37 -10.84
N PHE A 90 8.87 1.65 -10.61
CA PHE A 90 7.80 0.65 -10.53
C PHE A 90 6.83 0.82 -11.71
N ASP A 91 6.07 -0.23 -12.01
CA ASP A 91 5.05 -0.17 -13.05
C ASP A 91 3.81 0.58 -12.53
N GLU A 92 3.43 1.65 -13.23
CA GLU A 92 2.26 2.46 -12.93
C GLU A 92 0.95 1.67 -13.05
N ALA A 93 0.89 0.70 -13.98
CA ALA A 93 -0.26 -0.19 -14.12
C ALA A 93 -0.37 -1.14 -12.92
N ALA A 94 0.77 -1.66 -12.44
CA ALA A 94 0.81 -2.47 -11.23
C ALA A 94 0.40 -1.66 -9.98
N LEU A 95 0.82 -0.40 -9.88
CA LEU A 95 0.37 0.49 -8.82
C LEU A 95 -1.14 0.72 -8.88
N ALA A 96 -1.71 1.04 -10.06
CA ALA A 96 -3.14 1.22 -10.22
C ALA A 96 -3.93 -0.02 -9.79
N ALA A 97 -3.50 -1.21 -10.23
CA ALA A 97 -4.12 -2.47 -9.84
C ALA A 97 -4.09 -2.70 -8.32
N VAL A 98 -2.99 -2.38 -7.64
CA VAL A 98 -2.89 -2.52 -6.17
C VAL A 98 -3.84 -1.56 -5.44
N LEU A 99 -4.01 -0.33 -5.95
CA LEU A 99 -4.93 0.64 -5.36
C LEU A 99 -6.40 0.21 -5.57
N GLU A 100 -6.73 -0.32 -6.74
CA GLU A 100 -8.04 -0.88 -7.06
C GLU A 100 -8.34 -2.13 -6.21
N ASP A 101 -7.41 -3.08 -6.12
CA ASP A 101 -7.53 -4.28 -5.28
C ASP A 101 -7.73 -3.90 -3.81
N GLY A 102 -7.00 -2.89 -3.34
CA GLY A 102 -7.12 -2.37 -1.99
C GLY A 102 -8.54 -1.84 -1.72
N ALA A 103 -9.07 -1.03 -2.63
CA ALA A 103 -10.43 -0.48 -2.51
C ALA A 103 -11.52 -1.56 -2.65
N ALA A 104 -11.34 -2.54 -3.55
CA ALA A 104 -12.26 -3.65 -3.72
C ALA A 104 -12.30 -4.56 -2.48
N ALA A 105 -11.13 -4.91 -1.94
CA ALA A 105 -11.02 -5.71 -0.71
C ALA A 105 -11.61 -4.97 0.50
N ALA A 106 -11.48 -3.64 0.53
CA ALA A 106 -12.12 -2.81 1.53
C ALA A 106 -13.64 -2.87 1.45
N ALA A 107 -14.21 -2.78 0.25
CA ALA A 107 -15.66 -2.88 0.03
C ALA A 107 -16.21 -4.26 0.43
N ALA A 108 -15.47 -5.34 0.17
CA ALA A 108 -15.87 -6.70 0.54
C ALA A 108 -15.82 -6.95 2.06
N GLY A 109 -14.89 -6.30 2.78
CA GLY A 109 -14.71 -6.46 4.22
C GLY A 109 -15.68 -5.66 5.10
N ALA A 110 -16.39 -4.67 4.56
CA ALA A 110 -17.35 -3.85 5.31
C ALA A 110 -18.78 -4.46 5.40
N GLY A 111 -18.97 -5.66 4.88
CA GLY A 111 -20.24 -6.41 4.93
C GLY A 111 -20.32 -7.49 6.00
N ALA A 112 -19.37 -7.57 6.93
CA ALA A 112 -19.33 -8.59 7.99
C ALA A 112 -19.37 -7.98 9.40
#